data_AF-Q848F9-F1
#
_entry.id   AF-Q848F9-F1
#
_cell.length_a   1.000
_cell.length_b   1.000
_cell.length_c   1.000
_cell.angle_alpha   90.00
_cell.angle_beta   90.00
_cell.angle_gamma   90.00
#
_symmetry.space_group_name_H-M   'P 1'
#
loop_
_entity.id
_entity.type
_entity.pdbx_description
1 polymer ?
#
loop_
_entity_poly.entity_id
_entity_poly.type
_entity_poly.pdbx_seq_one_letter_code
_entity_poly.pdbx_strand_id
1 'polypeptide(L)'
;MDRITCAHAHPYAARPDGLFACACGEQLAAADVEPDTGQVWTVDTSGALVVVTDPNSALESLQDAVQDLREATEYPNRAAVRHQAAQALREALEALREAAAYGITP
;
A
#
# COMPACT_ATOMS: atom_id res chain seq x y z
N MET A 1 -2.92 5.05 -3.08
CA MET A 1 -3.64 5.36 -1.83
C MET A 1 -5.15 5.20 -1.96
N ASP A 2 -5.71 4.28 -1.18
CA ASP A 2 -7.15 4.14 -1.01
C ASP A 2 -7.59 4.60 0.38
N ARG A 3 -8.71 5.32 0.45
CA ARG A 3 -9.27 5.80 1.73
C ARG A 3 -10.13 4.70 2.34
N ILE A 4 -10.01 4.50 3.65
CA ILE A 4 -10.94 3.62 4.37
C ILE A 4 -12.24 4.38 4.58
N THR A 5 -13.34 3.85 4.04
CA THR A 5 -14.65 4.48 4.07
C THR A 5 -15.67 3.62 4.80
N CYS A 6 -16.67 4.26 5.41
CA CYS A 6 -17.86 3.54 5.88
C CYS A 6 -18.71 3.04 4.70
N ALA A 7 -19.80 2.33 5.00
CA ALA A 7 -20.75 1.82 4.00
C ALA A 7 -21.39 2.90 3.10
N HIS A 8 -21.36 4.17 3.54
CA HIS A 8 -21.87 5.33 2.79
C HIS A 8 -20.77 6.07 2.00
N ALA A 9 -19.60 5.47 1.78
CA ALA A 9 -18.47 6.04 1.04
C ALA A 9 -17.90 7.35 1.60
N HIS A 10 -18.10 7.60 2.89
CA HIS A 10 -17.48 8.71 3.61
C HIS A 10 -16.22 8.22 4.32
N PRO A 11 -15.09 8.96 4.24
CA PRO A 11 -13.84 8.55 4.84
C PRO A 11 -13.90 8.62 6.37
N TYR A 12 -13.24 7.66 7.01
CA TYR A 12 -12.94 7.75 8.42
C TYR A 12 -11.84 8.80 8.66
N ALA A 13 -12.01 9.62 9.69
CA ALA A 13 -11.03 10.62 10.11
C ALA A 13 -10.62 10.40 11.57
N ALA A 14 -9.33 10.63 11.85
CA ALA A 14 -8.77 10.49 13.18
C ALA A 14 -9.39 11.50 14.16
N ARG A 15 -9.64 11.04 15.39
CA ARG A 15 -10.16 11.85 16.48
C ARG A 15 -9.17 11.93 17.65
N PRO A 16 -9.27 12.98 18.50
CA PRO A 16 -8.42 13.12 19.69
C PRO A 16 -8.58 12.01 20.73
N ASP A 17 -9.70 11.26 20.70
CA ASP A 17 -9.99 10.14 21.61
C ASP A 17 -9.34 8.82 21.17
N GLY A 18 -8.55 8.83 20.09
CA GLY A 18 -7.87 7.64 19.56
C GLY A 18 -8.76 6.74 18.70
N LEU A 19 -9.99 7.16 18.41
CA LEU A 19 -10.88 6.49 17.47
C LEU A 19 -10.84 7.16 16.10
N PHE A 20 -11.41 6.49 15.12
CA PHE A 20 -11.77 7.09 13.84
C PHE A 20 -13.27 7.30 13.78
N ALA A 21 -13.71 8.42 13.21
CA ALA A 21 -15.13 8.63 12.94
C ALA A 21 -15.38 9.08 11.52
N CYS A 22 -16.54 8.66 11.05
CA CYS A 22 -17.11 9.08 9.79
C CYS A 22 -18.13 10.21 10.01
N ALA A 23 -18.36 11.03 8.99
CA ALA A 23 -19.39 12.08 9.00
C ALA A 23 -20.81 11.55 9.26
N CYS A 24 -21.08 10.26 8.99
CA CYS A 24 -22.37 9.64 9.27
C CYS A 24 -22.54 9.20 10.75
N GLY A 25 -21.54 9.43 11.61
CA GLY A 25 -21.57 9.10 13.04
C GLY A 25 -21.03 7.70 13.39
N GLU A 26 -20.69 6.89 12.40
CA GLU A 26 -20.04 5.59 12.60
C GLU A 26 -18.61 5.78 13.13
N GLN A 27 -18.19 4.87 14.00
CA GLN A 27 -16.88 4.89 14.64
C GLN A 27 -16.16 3.57 14.39
N LEU A 28 -14.84 3.65 14.27
CA LEU A 28 -13.96 2.52 14.04
C LEU A 28 -12.78 2.63 15.01
N ALA A 29 -12.50 1.57 15.76
CA ALA A 29 -11.29 1.54 16.57
C ALA A 29 -10.10 1.13 15.69
N ALA A 30 -8.89 1.56 16.06
CA ALA A 30 -7.68 1.15 15.34
C ALA A 30 -7.48 -0.37 15.30
N ALA A 31 -7.96 -1.09 16.31
CA ALA A 31 -7.90 -2.55 16.36
C ALA A 31 -8.85 -3.25 15.38
N ASP A 32 -9.88 -2.54 14.89
CA ASP A 32 -10.84 -3.06 13.91
C ASP A 32 -10.38 -2.79 12.46
N VAL A 33 -9.28 -2.08 12.27
CA VAL A 33 -8.71 -1.81 10.95
C VAL A 33 -7.81 -2.98 10.56
N GLU A 34 -8.30 -3.81 9.65
CA GLU A 34 -7.57 -4.96 9.10
C GLU A 34 -7.30 -4.72 7.60
N PRO A 35 -6.14 -4.16 7.23
CA PRO A 35 -5.74 -4.03 5.82
C PRO A 35 -5.55 -5.41 5.17
N ASP A 36 -5.63 -5.44 3.84
CA ASP A 36 -5.32 -6.65 3.08
C ASP A 36 -3.84 -7.05 3.24
N THR A 37 -3.53 -8.29 2.86
CA THR A 37 -2.15 -8.78 2.89
C THR A 37 -1.24 -7.89 2.04
N GLY A 38 -0.11 -7.47 2.62
CA GLY A 38 0.84 -6.56 1.97
C GLY A 38 0.42 -5.08 2.02
N GLN A 39 -0.53 -4.74 2.88
CA GLN A 39 -0.95 -3.37 3.12
C GLN A 39 -0.87 -2.99 4.60
N VAL A 40 -0.71 -1.71 4.85
CA VAL A 40 -0.76 -1.08 6.18
C VAL A 40 -1.64 0.14 6.14
N TRP A 41 -2.28 0.47 7.25
CA TRP A 41 -3.06 1.70 7.37
C TRP A 41 -2.22 2.83 7.99
N THR A 42 -2.55 4.06 7.62
CA THR A 42 -1.98 5.27 8.21
C THR A 42 -2.99 6.42 8.13
N VAL A 43 -2.62 7.60 8.63
CA VAL A 43 -3.45 8.81 8.57
C VAL A 43 -2.78 9.82 7.64
N ASP A 44 -3.52 10.32 6.65
CA ASP A 44 -3.03 11.33 5.73
C ASP A 44 -2.98 12.74 6.35
N THR A 45 -2.43 13.71 5.62
CA THR A 45 -2.31 15.10 6.11
C THR A 45 -3.66 15.78 6.34
N SER A 46 -4.76 15.25 5.80
CA SER A 46 -6.12 15.72 6.07
C SER A 46 -6.75 15.07 7.30
N GLY A 47 -6.05 14.15 7.96
CA GLY A 47 -6.56 13.37 9.08
C GLY A 47 -7.40 12.17 8.64
N ALA A 48 -7.46 11.84 7.35
CA ALA A 48 -8.23 10.71 6.85
C ALA A 48 -7.44 9.41 7.01
N LEU A 49 -8.15 8.34 7.37
CA LEU A 49 -7.62 6.99 7.45
C LEU A 49 -7.45 6.43 6.03
N VAL A 50 -6.24 5.98 5.71
CA VAL A 50 -5.85 5.52 4.38
C VAL A 50 -5.08 4.22 4.46
N VAL A 51 -5.08 3.47 3.37
CA VAL A 51 -4.27 2.27 3.19
C VAL A 51 -3.19 2.53 2.15
N VAL A 52 -1.99 2.05 2.46
CA VAL A 52 -0.82 2.07 1.58
C VAL A 52 -0.18 0.68 1.57
N THR A 53 0.61 0.39 0.56
CA THR A 53 1.38 -0.86 0.50
C THR A 53 2.39 -0.91 1.65
N ASP A 54 2.51 -2.06 2.30
CA ASP A 54 3.54 -2.31 3.30
C ASP A 54 4.92 -2.18 2.64
N PRO A 55 5.82 -1.31 3.13
CA PRO A 55 7.16 -1.19 2.55
C PRO A 55 7.95 -2.51 2.58
N ASN A 56 7.69 -3.43 3.51
CA ASN A 56 8.32 -4.75 3.49
C ASN A 56 7.83 -5.60 2.31
N SER A 57 6.52 -5.68 2.08
CA SER A 57 5.96 -6.38 0.92
C SER A 57 6.34 -5.73 -0.42
N ALA A 58 6.47 -4.39 -0.45
CA ALA A 58 6.99 -3.69 -1.62
C ALA A 58 8.47 -4.03 -1.88
N LEU A 59 9.28 -4.19 -0.83
CA LEU A 59 10.69 -4.60 -0.95
C LEU A 59 10.82 -6.04 -1.46
N GLU A 60 9.98 -6.96 -0.98
CA GLU A 60 9.91 -8.34 -1.49
C GLU A 60 9.56 -8.35 -2.98
N SER A 61 8.51 -7.61 -3.37
CA SER A 61 8.12 -7.46 -4.78
C SER A 61 9.23 -6.88 -5.65
N LEU A 62 10.02 -5.94 -5.10
CA LEU A 62 11.18 -5.37 -5.78
C LEU A 62 12.28 -6.41 -5.99
N GLN A 63 12.57 -7.23 -4.97
CA GLN A 63 13.57 -8.29 -5.05
C GLN A 63 13.19 -9.35 -6.09
N ASP A 64 11.93 -9.77 -6.09
CA ASP A 64 11.39 -10.72 -7.07
C ASP A 64 11.50 -10.17 -8.50
N ALA A 65 11.08 -8.91 -8.71
CA ALA A 65 11.18 -8.27 -10.01
C ALA A 65 12.65 -8.14 -10.51
N VAL A 66 13.59 -7.85 -9.61
CA VAL A 66 15.03 -7.83 -9.96
C VAL A 66 15.52 -9.23 -10.33
N GLN A 67 15.06 -10.27 -9.62
CA GLN A 67 15.41 -11.65 -9.92
C GLN A 67 14.89 -12.07 -11.29
N ASP A 68 13.62 -11.79 -11.59
CA ASP A 68 13.00 -12.06 -12.89
C ASP A 68 13.77 -11.39 -14.04
N LEU A 69 14.25 -10.16 -13.85
CA LEU A 69 15.06 -9.47 -14.85
C LEU A 69 16.40 -10.17 -15.12
N ARG A 70 17.03 -10.72 -14.07
CA ARG A 70 18.30 -11.46 -14.18
C ARG A 70 18.10 -12.78 -14.92
N GLU A 71 17.04 -13.51 -14.57
CA GLU A 71 16.71 -14.81 -15.13
C GLU A 71 16.01 -14.73 -16.49
N ALA A 72 15.56 -13.54 -16.91
CA ALA A 72 14.80 -13.35 -18.16
C ALA A 72 15.44 -13.99 -19.41
N THR A 73 16.77 -14.12 -19.46
CA THR A 73 17.48 -14.76 -20.59
C THR A 73 17.25 -16.26 -20.69
N GLU A 74 16.82 -16.90 -19.61
CA GLU A 74 16.57 -18.34 -19.51
C GLU A 74 15.18 -18.72 -20.02
N TYR A 75 14.29 -17.74 -20.19
CA TYR A 75 12.91 -17.95 -20.64
C TYR A 75 12.78 -17.83 -22.18
N PRO A 76 11.99 -18.71 -22.82
CA PRO A 76 11.65 -18.60 -24.25
C PRO A 76 11.03 -17.25 -24.63
N ASN A 77 10.27 -16.64 -23.72
CA ASN A 77 9.55 -15.38 -23.89
C ASN A 77 10.25 -14.21 -23.18
N ARG A 78 11.58 -14.17 -23.16
CA ARG A 78 12.43 -13.14 -22.50
C ARG A 78 11.93 -11.69 -22.57
N ALA A 79 11.35 -11.27 -23.70
CA ALA A 79 10.88 -9.89 -23.87
C ALA A 79 9.65 -9.60 -23.00
N ALA A 80 8.74 -10.57 -22.89
CA ALA A 80 7.55 -10.46 -22.04
C ALA A 80 7.95 -10.46 -20.55
N VAL A 81 8.85 -11.38 -20.16
CA VAL A 81 9.38 -11.44 -18.78
C VAL A 81 10.04 -10.12 -18.40
N ARG A 82 10.91 -9.57 -19.26
CA ARG A 82 11.53 -8.26 -19.01
C ARG A 82 10.53 -7.13 -18.88
N HIS A 83 9.49 -7.12 -19.71
CA HIS A 83 8.46 -6.09 -19.65
C HIS A 83 7.70 -6.16 -18.33
N GLN A 84 7.25 -7.35 -17.94
CA GLN A 84 6.52 -7.59 -16.70
C GLN A 84 7.37 -7.25 -15.47
N ALA A 85 8.61 -7.73 -15.42
CA ALA A 85 9.51 -7.46 -14.30
C ALA A 85 9.86 -5.97 -14.19
N ALA A 86 10.07 -5.28 -15.33
CA ALA A 86 10.26 -3.83 -15.32
C ALA A 86 9.01 -3.06 -14.86
N GLN A 87 7.80 -3.57 -15.11
CA GLN A 87 6.57 -3.00 -14.59
C GLN A 87 6.48 -3.20 -13.07
N ALA A 88 6.65 -4.43 -12.58
CA ALA A 88 6.64 -4.75 -11.17
C ALA A 88 7.68 -3.94 -10.38
N LEU A 89 8.87 -3.75 -10.94
CA LEU A 89 9.92 -2.92 -10.35
C LEU A 89 9.48 -1.45 -10.19
N ARG A 90 8.77 -0.89 -11.17
CA ARG A 90 8.26 0.48 -11.08
C ARG A 90 7.17 0.60 -10.01
N GLU A 91 6.24 -0.34 -9.99
CA GLU A 91 5.15 -0.39 -9.03
C GLU A 91 5.69 -0.51 -7.58
N ALA A 92 6.65 -1.41 -7.36
CA ALA A 92 7.30 -1.59 -6.06
C ALA A 92 8.06 -0.33 -5.60
N LEU A 93 8.79 0.34 -6.50
CA LEU A 93 9.48 1.60 -6.18
C LEU A 93 8.50 2.73 -5.87
N GLU A 94 7.37 2.80 -6.57
CA GLU A 94 6.32 3.77 -6.29
C GLU A 94 5.67 3.53 -4.92
N ALA A 95 5.37 2.27 -4.59
CA ALA A 95 4.87 1.87 -3.29
C ALA A 95 5.84 2.24 -2.15
N LEU A 96 7.14 1.98 -2.31
CA LEU A 96 8.16 2.38 -1.33
C LEU A 96 8.22 3.91 -1.15
N ARG A 97 8.10 4.66 -2.24
CA ARG A 97 8.07 6.13 -2.20
C ARG A 97 6.82 6.65 -1.50
N GLU A 98 5.68 6.03 -1.75
CA GLU A 98 4.40 6.34 -1.09
C GLU A 98 4.52 6.08 0.42
N ALA A 99 4.96 4.89 0.83
CA ALA A 99 5.17 4.55 2.24
C ALA A 99 6.14 5.53 2.94
N ALA A 100 7.25 5.89 2.28
CA ALA A 100 8.21 6.85 2.81
C ALA A 100 7.63 8.26 2.98
N ALA A 101 6.68 8.68 2.12
CA ALA A 101 5.99 9.95 2.26
C ALA A 101 5.13 10.02 3.54
N TYR A 102 4.73 8.86 4.07
CA TYR A 102 4.03 8.71 5.36
C TYR A 102 4.96 8.37 6.53
N GLY A 103 6.28 8.36 6.31
CA GLY A 103 7.27 8.01 7.33
C GLY A 103 7.26 6.52 7.70
N ILE A 104 6.67 5.67 6.86
CA ILE A 104 6.64 4.22 7.04
C ILE A 104 7.87 3.65 6.35
N THR A 105 8.75 3.01 7.12
CA THR A 105 9.98 2.37 6.62
C THR A 105 9.88 0.86 6.75
N PRO A 106 10.57 0.09 5.89
CA PRO A 106 10.73 -1.36 6.06
C PRO A 106 11.29 -1.71 7.45
#